data_AF-A0A4Q8ADW0-F1
#
_entry.id   AF-A0A4Q8ADW0-F1
#
_cell.length_a   1.000
_cell.length_b   1.000
_cell.length_c   1.000
_cell.angle_alpha   90.00
_cell.angle_beta   90.00
_cell.angle_gamma   90.00
#
_symmetry.space_group_name_H-M   'P 1'
#
loop_
_entity.id
_entity.type
_entity.pdbx_description
1 polymer ?
#
loop_
_entity_poly.entity_id
_entity_poly.type
_entity_poly.pdbx_seq_one_letter_code
_entity_poly.pdbx_strand_id
1 'polypeptide(L)'
;MNLILKLLGTAVSLGAGFAGSKIVDSVWLKATGQKPPKPGDKEAQAESSLRQALGFAVTSAIVAAVIQVLTERGTESAITYFKRTADEV
;
A
#
# COMPACT_ATOMS: atom_id res chain seq x y z
N MET A 1 -1.50 0.35 28.16
CA MET A 1 -2.16 0.33 26.83
C MET A 1 -2.86 -1.01 26.66
N ASN A 2 -4.17 -1.01 26.40
CA ASN A 2 -5.01 -2.22 26.43
C ASN A 2 -4.55 -3.29 25.41
N LEU A 3 -4.36 -4.52 25.88
CA LEU A 3 -3.91 -5.67 25.08
C LEU A 3 -4.87 -5.96 23.91
N ILE A 4 -6.17 -5.69 24.12
CA ILE A 4 -7.22 -5.78 23.10
C ILE A 4 -6.97 -4.84 21.92
N LEU A 5 -6.59 -3.58 22.17
CA LEU A 5 -6.30 -2.61 21.11
C LEU A 5 -5.06 -3.03 20.30
N LYS A 6 -4.05 -3.60 20.96
CA LYS A 6 -2.89 -4.20 20.27
C LYS A 6 -3.30 -5.35 19.36
N LEU A 7 -4.13 -6.27 19.84
CA LEU A 7 -4.59 -7.42 19.05
C LEU A 7 -5.46 -7.00 17.87
N LEU A 8 -6.37 -6.03 18.08
CA LEU A 8 -7.17 -5.46 17.00
C LEU A 8 -6.29 -4.75 15.97
N GLY A 9 -5.32 -3.94 16.41
CA GLY A 9 -4.37 -3.28 15.52
C GLY A 9 -3.56 -4.27 14.67
N THR A 10 -3.08 -5.36 15.27
CA THR A 10 -2.39 -6.44 14.56
C THR A 10 -3.32 -7.15 13.58
N ALA A 11 -4.54 -7.50 13.98
CA ALA A 11 -5.50 -8.17 13.11
C ALA A 11 -5.89 -7.31 11.90
N VAL A 12 -6.13 -6.02 12.12
CA VAL A 12 -6.40 -5.05 11.06
C VAL A 12 -5.19 -4.91 10.13
N SER A 13 -3.98 -4.84 10.66
CA SER A 13 -2.76 -4.73 9.85
C SER A 13 -2.55 -5.96 8.96
N LEU A 14 -2.75 -7.16 9.50
CA LEU A 14 -2.67 -8.41 8.74
C LEU A 14 -3.77 -8.48 7.66
N GLY A 15 -5.01 -8.11 8.02
CA GLY A 15 -6.13 -8.08 7.07
C GLY A 15 -5.89 -7.07 5.93
N ALA A 16 -5.39 -5.88 6.26
CA ALA A 16 -5.04 -4.85 5.30
C ALA A 16 -3.91 -5.30 4.36
N GLY A 17 -2.86 -5.96 4.90
CA GLY A 17 -1.79 -6.52 4.09
C GLY A 17 -2.27 -7.60 3.11
N PHE A 18 -3.15 -8.49 3.58
CA PHE A 18 -3.71 -9.56 2.74
C PHE A 18 -4.62 -9.01 1.63
N ALA A 19 -5.54 -8.11 1.98
CA ALA A 19 -6.44 -7.47 1.02
C ALA A 19 -5.67 -6.59 0.03
N GLY A 20 -4.71 -5.79 0.51
CA GLY A 20 -3.85 -4.95 -0.31
C GLY A 20 -3.05 -5.77 -1.33
N SER A 21 -2.47 -6.89 -0.92
CA SER A 21 -1.72 -7.78 -1.83
C SER A 21 -2.61 -8.29 -2.97
N LYS A 22 -3.85 -8.71 -2.69
CA LYS A 22 -4.82 -9.17 -3.70
C LYS A 22 -5.22 -8.08 -4.69
N ILE A 23 -5.40 -6.86 -4.20
CA ILE A 23 -5.75 -5.71 -5.03
C ILE A 23 -4.59 -5.38 -5.96
N VAL A 24 -3.38 -5.28 -5.42
CA VAL A 24 -2.16 -5.01 -6.21
C VAL A 24 -1.97 -6.10 -7.26
N ASP A 25 -2.11 -7.38 -6.90
CA ASP A 25 -1.99 -8.49 -7.84
C ASP A 25 -2.99 -8.39 -9.01
N SER A 26 -4.23 -8.04 -8.71
CA SER A 26 -5.31 -7.93 -9.69
C SER A 26 -5.12 -6.73 -10.62
N VAL A 27 -4.70 -5.59 -10.07
CA VAL A 27 -4.39 -4.38 -10.84
C VAL A 27 -3.18 -4.63 -11.73
N TRP A 28 -2.16 -5.30 -11.21
CA TRP A 28 -0.95 -5.62 -11.95
C TRP A 28 -1.23 -6.55 -13.14
N LEU A 29 -1.97 -7.64 -12.91
CA LEU A 29 -2.37 -8.56 -13.97
C LEU A 29 -3.17 -7.85 -15.06
N LYS A 30 -4.08 -6.93 -14.68
CA LYS A 30 -4.86 -6.14 -15.65
C LYS A 30 -4.02 -5.13 -16.42
N ALA A 31 -3.06 -4.47 -15.77
CA ALA A 31 -2.26 -3.42 -16.39
C ALA A 31 -1.13 -3.96 -17.28
N THR A 32 -0.48 -5.05 -16.87
CA THR A 32 0.69 -5.61 -17.57
C THR A 32 0.39 -6.89 -18.34
N GLY A 33 -0.75 -7.54 -18.10
CA GLY A 33 -1.09 -8.83 -18.70
C GLY A 33 -0.24 -10.00 -18.19
N GLN A 34 0.68 -9.76 -17.24
CA GLN A 34 1.57 -10.77 -16.67
C GLN A 34 1.41 -10.83 -15.15
N LYS A 35 1.77 -11.97 -14.55
CA LYS A 35 1.75 -12.12 -13.09
C LYS A 35 2.81 -11.19 -12.47
N PRO A 36 2.49 -10.52 -11.34
CA PRO A 36 3.45 -9.68 -10.64
C PRO A 36 4.66 -10.50 -10.17
N PRO A 37 5.88 -9.94 -10.27
CA PRO A 37 7.08 -10.60 -9.79
C PRO A 37 6.97 -10.81 -8.28
N LYS A 38 6.91 -12.08 -7.86
CA LYS A 38 6.82 -12.42 -6.43
C LYS A 38 8.22 -12.47 -5.80
N PRO A 39 8.36 -12.11 -4.51
CA PRO A 39 9.61 -12.29 -3.79
C PRO A 39 9.92 -13.79 -3.73
N GLY A 40 10.96 -14.24 -4.45
CA GLY A 40 11.39 -15.65 -4.51
C GLY A 40 11.54 -16.22 -5.91
N ASP A 41 10.88 -15.65 -6.93
CA ASP A 41 10.99 -16.11 -8.31
C ASP A 41 12.27 -15.57 -8.97
N LYS A 42 13.39 -16.23 -8.71
CA LYS A 42 14.71 -15.88 -9.27
C LYS A 42 14.76 -15.99 -10.80
N GLU A 43 13.96 -16.88 -11.38
CA GLU A 43 13.88 -17.08 -12.83
C GLU A 43 13.13 -15.92 -13.52
N ALA A 44 12.10 -15.35 -12.88
CA ALA A 44 11.42 -14.17 -13.39
C ALA A 44 12.29 -12.89 -13.29
N GLN A 45 13.19 -12.79 -12.30
CA GLN A 45 14.05 -11.61 -12.11
C GLN A 45 15.26 -11.59 -13.05
N ALA A 46 15.73 -12.74 -13.53
CA ALA A 46 16.88 -12.83 -14.42
C ALA A 46 16.53 -12.54 -15.90
N GLU A 47 15.31 -12.87 -16.34
CA GLU A 47 14.85 -12.65 -17.72
C GLU A 47 13.99 -11.39 -17.91
N SER A 48 13.63 -10.70 -16.82
CA SER A 48 12.85 -9.46 -16.85
C SER A 48 13.65 -8.33 -17.51
N SER A 49 13.51 -8.22 -18.83
CA SER A 49 13.88 -7.09 -19.68
C SER A 49 13.80 -5.74 -18.95
N LEU A 50 14.73 -4.82 -19.24
CA LEU A 50 14.76 -3.42 -18.79
C LEU A 50 13.37 -2.75 -18.79
N ARG A 51 12.50 -3.14 -19.74
CA ARG A 51 11.11 -2.69 -19.88
C ARG A 51 10.19 -3.10 -18.72
N GLN A 52 10.36 -4.29 -18.17
CA GLN A 52 9.58 -4.81 -17.04
C GLN A 52 10.03 -4.19 -15.71
N ALA A 53 11.34 -3.99 -15.54
CA ALA A 53 11.89 -3.22 -14.43
C ALA A 53 11.41 -1.75 -14.44
N LEU A 54 11.39 -1.11 -15.62
CA LEU A 54 10.81 0.24 -15.80
C LEU A 54 9.32 0.27 -15.49
N GLY A 55 8.54 -0.73 -15.94
CA GLY A 55 7.13 -0.85 -15.61
C GLY A 55 6.88 -0.97 -14.10
N PHE A 56 7.71 -1.73 -13.39
CA PHE A 56 7.68 -1.83 -11.94
C PHE A 56 8.05 -0.54 -11.23
N ALA A 57 9.10 0.14 -11.66
CA ALA A 57 9.51 1.42 -11.08
C ALA A 57 8.40 2.48 -11.24
N VAL A 58 7.83 2.63 -12.44
CA VAL A 58 6.75 3.60 -12.70
C VAL A 58 5.49 3.26 -11.91
N THR A 59 5.08 1.99 -11.90
CA THR A 59 3.89 1.58 -11.14
C THR A 59 4.09 1.77 -9.64
N SER A 60 5.28 1.43 -9.12
CA SER A 60 5.63 1.65 -7.72
C SER A 60 5.63 3.13 -7.37
N ALA A 61 6.15 3.99 -8.25
CA ALA A 61 6.11 5.45 -8.07
C ALA A 61 4.68 6.00 -8.03
N ILE A 62 3.78 5.51 -8.89
CA ILE A 62 2.37 5.89 -8.89
C ILE A 62 1.71 5.47 -7.57
N VAL A 63 1.90 4.21 -7.14
CA VAL A 63 1.34 3.71 -5.87
C VAL A 63 1.87 4.53 -4.69
N ALA A 64 3.17 4.80 -4.66
CA ALA A 64 3.79 5.61 -3.61
C ALA A 64 3.22 7.04 -3.58
N ALA A 65 3.05 7.67 -4.73
CA ALA A 65 2.45 9.01 -4.82
C ALA A 65 0.99 9.02 -4.34
N VAL A 66 0.19 8.00 -4.68
CA VAL A 66 -1.19 7.88 -4.20
C VAL A 66 -1.23 7.72 -2.68
N ILE A 67 -0.40 6.83 -2.12
CA ILE A 67 -0.30 6.65 -0.66
C ILE A 67 0.11 7.96 0.00
N GLN A 68 1.08 8.67 -0.56
CA GLN A 68 1.57 9.93 -0.02
C GLN A 68 0.48 11.00 -0.01
N VAL A 69 -0.25 11.20 -1.12
CA VAL A 69 -1.35 12.17 -1.20
C VAL A 69 -2.49 11.80 -0.23
N LEU A 70 -2.84 10.52 -0.14
CA LEU A 70 -3.88 10.06 0.81
C LEU A 70 -3.44 10.25 2.25
N THR A 71 -2.16 10.02 2.54
CA THR A 71 -1.59 10.24 3.87
C THR A 71 -1.59 11.72 4.22
N GLU A 72 -1.05 12.58 3.36
CA GLU A 72 -1.01 14.03 3.57
C GLU A 72 -2.43 14.59 3.80
N ARG A 73 -3.39 14.26 2.92
CA ARG A 73 -4.78 14.73 3.05
C ARG A 73 -5.52 14.11 4.24
N GLY A 74 -5.27 12.83 4.52
CA GLY A 74 -5.87 12.12 5.64
C GLY A 74 -5.36 12.65 6.98
N THR A 75 -4.06 12.90 7.08
CA THR A 75 -3.41 13.49 8.25
C THR A 75 -3.87 14.94 8.44
N GLU A 76 -3.98 15.76 7.39
CA GLU A 76 -4.55 17.11 7.50
C GLU A 76 -6.00 17.09 8.00
N SER A 77 -6.84 16.19 7.47
CA SER A 77 -8.24 16.05 7.91
C SER A 77 -8.34 15.58 9.37
N ALA A 78 -7.51 14.61 9.76
CA ALA A 78 -7.47 14.11 11.13
C ALA A 78 -6.94 15.17 12.10
N ILE A 79 -5.88 15.91 11.75
CA ILE A 79 -5.35 17.01 12.57
C ILE A 79 -6.39 18.12 12.73
N THR A 80 -7.09 18.49 11.66
CA THR A 80 -8.16 19.50 11.72
C THR A 80 -9.30 19.05 12.64
N TYR A 81 -9.71 17.78 12.56
CA TYR A 81 -10.71 17.20 13.44
C TYR A 81 -10.25 17.19 14.91
N PHE A 82 -9.00 16.78 15.17
CA PHE A 82 -8.42 16.76 16.52
C PHE A 82 -8.26 18.17 17.11
N LYS A 83 -7.82 19.16 16.31
CA LYS A 83 -7.73 20.56 16.78
C LYS A 83 -9.11 21.11 17.15
N ARG A 84 -10.13 20.84 16.36
CA ARG A 84 -11.51 21.29 16.64
C ARG A 84 -12.09 20.68 17.92
N THR A 85 -11.78 19.41 18.20
CA THR A 85 -12.23 18.74 19.43
C THR A 85 -11.37 19.08 20.65
N ALA A 86 -10.11 19.50 20.45
CA ALA A 86 -9.25 19.98 21.53
C ALA A 86 -9.60 21.40 22.01
N ASP A 87 -10.14 22.25 21.13
CA ASP A 87 -10.63 23.60 21.51
C ASP A 87 -12.03 23.58 22.17
N GLU A 88 -12.74 22.44 22.15
CA GLU A 88 -14.07 22.26 22.78
C GLU A 88 -14.00 21.68 24.23
N VAL A 89 -12.81 21.35 24.74
CA VAL A 89 -12.57 20.84 26.11
C VAL A 89 -11.70 21.78 26.94
#